data_AF-A0A2R6A8A0-F1
#
_entry.id   AF-A0A2R6A8A0-F1
#
_cell.length_a   1.000
_cell.length_b   1.000
_cell.length_c   1.000
_cell.angle_alpha   90.00
_cell.angle_beta   90.00
_cell.angle_gamma   90.00
#
_symmetry.space_group_name_H-M   'P 1'
#
loop_
_entity.id
_entity.type
_entity.pdbx_description
1 polymer ?
#
loop_
_entity_poly.entity_id
_entity_poly.type
_entity_poly.pdbx_seq_one_letter_code
_entity_poly.pdbx_strand_id
1 'polypeptide(L)'
;MVSKEEKILIGGAVAGLAVLVGALALSKKAVAVTPSPTPQPTTTQQITLSAPSTDTVGNPITVTATYTSNGNPVSGATLYLFSYYSPNPVNASSIPSTSFTLVSSATTDSSGQASWEFTPTEAGYYYLMASNNNPPS
;
A
#
# COMPACT_ATOMS: atom_id res chain seq x y z
N MET A 1 16.46 18.40 33.60
CA MET A 1 15.12 18.18 33.00
C MET A 1 15.24 16.92 32.17
N VAL A 2 14.53 15.84 32.53
CA VAL A 2 14.63 14.55 31.85
C VAL A 2 13.81 14.67 30.55
N SER A 3 14.48 14.70 29.39
CA SER A 3 13.82 14.56 28.09
C SER A 3 13.30 13.13 28.00
N LYS A 4 11.98 12.96 28.01
CA LYS A 4 11.35 11.67 27.71
C LYS A 4 11.41 11.50 26.19
N GLU A 5 12.22 10.56 25.73
CA GLU A 5 12.21 10.10 24.33
C GLU A 5 10.90 9.34 24.10
N GLU A 6 9.87 10.01 23.57
CA GLU A 6 8.62 9.37 23.18
C GLU A 6 8.80 8.71 21.81
N LYS A 7 8.68 7.39 21.81
CA LYS A 7 9.04 6.51 20.70
C LYS A 7 7.77 6.09 19.93
N ILE A 8 7.61 6.51 18.68
CA ILE A 8 6.53 6.04 17.78
C ILE A 8 6.81 4.59 17.34
N LEU A 9 5.81 3.79 16.96
CA LEU A 9 6.03 2.47 16.34
C LEU A 9 5.23 2.37 15.03
N ILE A 10 5.90 2.29 13.88
CA ILE A 10 5.28 2.14 12.54
C ILE A 10 5.13 0.64 12.22
N GLY A 11 3.88 0.18 12.17
CA GLY A 11 3.53 -1.18 11.75
C GLY A 11 3.18 -1.22 10.26
N GLY A 12 4.03 -1.82 9.43
CA GLY A 12 3.72 -2.06 8.02
C GLY A 12 2.72 -3.21 7.84
N ALA A 13 1.56 -2.94 7.25
CA ALA A 13 0.66 -3.98 6.73
C ALA A 13 0.88 -4.15 5.23
N VAL A 14 1.14 -5.39 4.80
CA VAL A 14 1.03 -5.80 3.39
C VAL A 14 -0.42 -6.18 3.15
N ALA A 15 -1.20 -5.30 2.52
CA ALA A 15 -2.57 -5.61 2.09
C ALA A 15 -2.51 -6.42 0.79
N GLY A 16 -2.68 -7.74 0.90
CA GLY A 16 -2.98 -8.63 -0.24
C GLY A 16 -4.49 -8.80 -0.37
N LEU A 17 -5.08 -8.37 -1.48
CA LEU A 17 -6.50 -8.55 -1.78
C LEU A 17 -6.81 -9.93 -2.38
N ALA A 18 -7.86 -10.54 -1.84
CA ALA A 18 -8.48 -11.79 -2.29
C ALA A 18 -9.43 -11.57 -3.48
N VAL A 19 -9.54 -12.56 -4.37
CA VAL A 19 -10.37 -12.54 -5.59
C VAL A 19 -11.82 -12.94 -5.28
N LEU A 20 -12.79 -12.11 -5.70
CA LEU A 20 -14.23 -12.41 -5.69
C LEU A 20 -14.67 -13.03 -7.02
N VAL A 21 -15.47 -14.10 -6.94
CA VAL A 21 -16.03 -14.87 -8.06
C VAL A 21 -17.27 -14.19 -8.64
N GLY A 22 -17.40 -14.15 -9.99
CA GLY A 22 -18.70 -14.21 -10.65
C GLY A 22 -18.85 -13.43 -11.97
N ALA A 23 -19.17 -14.12 -13.07
CA ALA A 23 -20.33 -13.83 -13.95
C ALA A 23 -20.49 -14.86 -15.10
N LEU A 24 -21.67 -15.51 -15.14
CA LEU A 24 -22.31 -16.15 -16.32
C LEU A 24 -23.00 -15.02 -17.14
N ALA A 25 -23.29 -15.02 -18.45
CA ALA A 25 -23.57 -16.09 -19.41
C ALA A 25 -23.54 -15.60 -20.90
N LEU A 26 -23.45 -16.58 -21.80
CA LEU A 26 -24.12 -16.76 -23.12
C LEU A 26 -23.76 -15.92 -24.36
N SER A 27 -23.11 -16.57 -25.36
CA SER A 27 -23.62 -16.65 -26.75
C SER A 27 -22.80 -17.56 -27.69
N LYS A 28 -23.55 -18.40 -28.42
CA LYS A 28 -23.26 -19.11 -29.69
C LYS A 28 -22.47 -20.43 -29.63
N LYS A 29 -23.17 -21.51 -30.01
CA LYS A 29 -22.60 -22.83 -30.37
C LYS A 29 -21.61 -22.68 -31.53
N ALA A 30 -20.35 -23.00 -31.25
CA ALA A 30 -19.42 -23.62 -32.18
C ALA A 30 -18.76 -24.77 -31.40
N VAL A 31 -18.86 -26.01 -31.89
CA VAL A 31 -18.16 -27.17 -31.32
C VAL A 31 -16.88 -27.38 -32.13
N ALA A 32 -15.80 -27.75 -31.43
CA ALA A 32 -14.42 -27.96 -31.87
C ALA A 32 -13.63 -26.64 -32.03
N VAL A 33 -12.58 -26.35 -31.26
CA VAL A 33 -11.61 -27.15 -30.50
C VAL A 33 -11.46 -26.40 -29.17
N THR A 34 -11.41 -27.06 -28.01
CA THR A 34 -11.01 -26.35 -26.78
C THR A 34 -9.57 -25.90 -26.97
N PRO A 35 -9.24 -24.59 -27.11
CA PRO A 35 -7.90 -24.19 -26.76
C PRO A 35 -7.76 -24.57 -25.28
N SER A 36 -6.71 -25.35 -24.97
CA SER A 36 -6.20 -25.42 -23.60
C SER A 36 -6.22 -24.01 -23.02
N PRO A 37 -6.78 -23.74 -21.83
CA PRO A 37 -6.72 -22.41 -21.24
C PRO A 37 -5.24 -22.05 -21.20
N THR A 38 -4.83 -21.14 -22.08
CA THR A 38 -3.49 -20.59 -22.02
C THR A 38 -3.40 -19.99 -20.61
N PRO A 39 -2.45 -20.41 -19.76
CA PRO A 39 -2.33 -19.83 -18.44
C PRO A 39 -2.25 -18.31 -18.62
N GLN A 40 -3.29 -17.60 -18.21
CA GLN A 40 -3.30 -16.14 -18.22
C GLN A 40 -2.13 -15.73 -17.31
N PRO A 41 -1.13 -14.98 -17.79
CA PRO A 41 -0.03 -14.58 -16.96
C PRO A 41 -0.60 -13.76 -15.80
N THR A 42 -0.65 -14.34 -14.60
CA THR A 42 -0.98 -13.62 -13.37
C THR A 42 0.11 -12.60 -13.16
N THR A 43 -0.18 -11.34 -13.50
CA THR A 43 0.76 -10.25 -13.30
C THR A 43 0.81 -9.97 -11.81
N THR A 44 1.93 -10.26 -11.15
CA THR A 44 2.09 -10.03 -9.71
C THR A 44 2.53 -8.59 -9.47
N GLN A 45 1.60 -7.77 -8.96
CA GLN A 45 1.87 -6.39 -8.57
C GLN A 45 2.18 -6.34 -7.07
N GLN A 46 3.25 -5.65 -6.70
CA GLN A 46 3.69 -5.54 -5.31
C GLN A 46 4.16 -4.13 -4.99
N ILE A 47 3.63 -3.56 -3.92
CA ILE A 47 4.07 -2.30 -3.33
C ILE A 47 4.69 -2.61 -1.97
N THR A 48 5.94 -2.18 -1.74
CA THR A 48 6.61 -2.28 -0.44
C THR A 48 6.89 -0.91 0.11
N LEU A 49 6.56 -0.69 1.39
CA LEU A 49 6.76 0.59 2.07
C LEU A 49 7.93 0.51 3.05
N SER A 50 8.70 1.60 3.15
CA SER A 50 9.75 1.80 4.14
C SER A 50 9.56 3.15 4.81
N ALA A 51 9.62 3.15 6.14
CA ALA A 51 9.58 4.34 6.98
C ALA A 51 10.33 4.03 8.30
N PRO A 52 10.85 5.05 9.01
CA PRO A 52 11.40 4.87 10.36
C PRO A 52 10.39 4.18 11.25
N SER A 53 10.79 3.16 12.01
CA SER A 53 9.84 2.54 12.94
C SER A 53 9.45 3.50 14.05
N THR A 54 10.32 4.45 14.43
CA THR A 54 10.11 5.34 15.57
C THR A 54 10.68 6.72 15.29
N ASP A 55 9.96 7.79 15.64
CA ASP A 55 10.43 9.18 15.52
C ASP A 55 9.76 10.09 16.55
N THR A 56 10.11 11.38 16.53
CA THR A 56 9.59 12.43 17.40
C THR A 56 8.43 13.16 16.73
N VAL A 57 7.39 13.46 17.52
CA VAL A 57 6.26 14.29 17.08
C VAL A 57 6.75 15.64 16.55
N GLY A 58 6.17 16.10 15.45
CA GLY A 58 6.50 17.38 14.81
C GLY A 58 7.71 17.32 13.87
N ASN A 59 8.49 16.24 13.85
CA ASN A 59 9.57 16.05 12.90
C ASN A 59 9.04 15.40 11.61
N PRO A 60 9.37 15.92 10.41
CA PRO A 60 9.05 15.25 9.17
C PRO A 60 9.87 13.97 9.04
N ILE A 61 9.20 12.88 8.66
CA ILE A 61 9.82 11.60 8.31
C ILE A 61 9.71 11.35 6.81
N THR A 62 10.72 10.69 6.25
CA THR A 62 10.67 10.23 4.86
C THR A 62 10.03 8.86 4.79
N VAL A 63 9.01 8.74 3.94
CA VAL A 63 8.35 7.47 3.60
C VAL A 63 8.63 7.16 2.15
N THR A 64 9.08 5.94 1.86
CA THR A 64 9.41 5.50 0.50
C THR A 64 8.65 4.23 0.16
N ALA A 65 8.02 4.20 -1.02
CA ALA A 65 7.38 3.00 -1.56
C ALA A 65 8.10 2.54 -2.84
N THR A 66 8.32 1.22 -2.95
CA THR A 66 8.77 0.57 -4.19
C THR A 66 7.60 -0.14 -4.85
N TYR A 67 7.35 0.14 -6.12
CA TYR A 67 6.33 -0.54 -6.91
C TYR A 67 6.97 -1.43 -7.97
N THR A 68 6.60 -2.71 -7.93
CA THR A 68 7.06 -3.71 -8.90
C THR A 68 5.89 -4.45 -9.55
N SER A 69 6.09 -4.87 -10.79
CA SER A 69 5.20 -5.72 -11.56
C SER A 69 6.01 -6.88 -12.14
N ASN A 70 5.66 -8.10 -11.78
CA ASN A 70 6.44 -9.32 -12.07
C ASN A 70 7.91 -9.19 -11.66
N GLY A 71 8.17 -8.54 -10.52
CA GLY A 71 9.52 -8.30 -9.99
C GLY A 71 10.30 -7.17 -10.68
N ASN A 72 9.75 -6.52 -11.70
CA ASN A 72 10.39 -5.38 -12.37
C ASN A 72 9.86 -4.05 -11.83
N PRO A 73 10.71 -3.03 -11.66
CA PRO A 73 10.27 -1.71 -11.21
C PRO A 73 9.28 -1.08 -12.20
N VAL A 74 8.22 -0.49 -11.67
CA VAL A 74 7.21 0.22 -12.47
C VAL A 74 7.48 1.72 -12.37
N SER A 75 7.96 2.33 -13.46
CA SER A 75 8.19 3.78 -13.56
C SER A 75 6.95 4.53 -14.03
N GLY A 76 6.78 5.78 -13.58
CA GLY A 76 5.70 6.67 -14.03
C GLY A 76 4.33 6.35 -13.42
N ALA A 77 4.24 5.43 -12.47
CA ALA A 77 2.99 5.09 -11.79
C ALA A 77 2.71 6.06 -10.64
N THR A 78 1.47 6.51 -10.50
CA THR A 78 1.05 7.30 -9.34
C THR A 78 0.74 6.37 -8.16
N LEU A 79 1.41 6.61 -7.05
CA LEU A 79 1.11 6.00 -5.76
C LEU A 79 0.54 7.04 -4.81
N TYR A 80 -0.34 6.60 -3.93
CA TYR A 80 -0.97 7.38 -2.88
C TYR A 80 -0.51 6.86 -1.53
N LEU A 81 -0.04 7.77 -0.67
CA LEU A 81 0.26 7.48 0.72
C LEU A 81 -0.97 7.80 1.58
N PHE A 82 -1.37 6.85 2.41
CA PHE A 82 -2.41 7.01 3.39
C PHE A 82 -1.90 6.74 4.80
N SER A 83 -2.55 7.34 5.79
CA SER A 83 -2.24 7.15 7.21
C SER A 83 -3.49 6.83 8.03
N TYR A 84 -3.27 6.07 9.10
CA TYR A 84 -4.23 5.85 10.18
C TYR A 84 -3.51 6.05 11.51
N TYR A 85 -4.07 6.90 12.37
CA TYR A 85 -3.55 7.17 13.71
C TYR A 85 -4.33 6.39 14.76
N SER A 86 -3.63 5.86 15.76
CA SER A 86 -4.22 5.31 16.97
C SER A 86 -3.37 5.64 18.19
N PRO A 87 -3.96 6.06 19.32
CA PRO A 87 -3.22 6.29 20.55
C PRO A 87 -2.66 4.99 21.17
N ASN A 88 -3.23 3.84 20.79
CA ASN A 88 -2.83 2.51 21.27
C ASN A 88 -2.43 1.59 20.09
N PRO A 89 -1.55 0.60 20.30
CA PRO A 89 -1.17 -0.32 19.23
C PRO A 89 -2.37 -1.19 18.84
N VAL A 90 -2.60 -1.30 17.53
CA VAL A 90 -3.56 -2.21 16.90
C VAL A 90 -2.86 -3.11 15.88
N ASN A 91 -3.48 -4.24 15.55
CA ASN A 91 -3.00 -5.10 14.47
C ASN A 91 -3.28 -4.43 13.12
N ALA A 92 -2.23 -4.15 12.35
CA ALA A 92 -2.35 -3.39 11.10
C ALA A 92 -3.28 -4.07 10.08
N SER A 93 -3.28 -5.41 10.00
CA SER A 93 -4.17 -6.20 9.15
C SER A 93 -5.65 -6.15 9.55
N SER A 94 -5.97 -5.64 10.74
CA SER A 94 -7.35 -5.49 11.23
C SER A 94 -7.92 -4.09 10.96
N ILE A 95 -7.10 -3.15 10.47
CA ILE A 95 -7.55 -1.81 10.14
C ILE A 95 -8.26 -1.86 8.78
N PRO A 96 -9.55 -1.48 8.68
CA PRO A 96 -10.23 -1.37 7.39
C PRO A 96 -9.52 -0.37 6.48
N SER A 97 -9.37 -0.69 5.19
CA SER A 97 -8.76 0.23 4.22
C SER A 97 -9.47 1.59 4.15
N THR A 98 -10.77 1.62 4.44
CA THR A 98 -11.60 2.83 4.51
C THR A 98 -11.33 3.73 5.72
N SER A 99 -10.62 3.24 6.74
CA SER A 99 -10.24 4.05 7.92
C SER A 99 -9.00 4.90 7.65
N PHE A 100 -8.27 4.62 6.58
CA PHE A 100 -7.08 5.37 6.21
C PHE A 100 -7.43 6.69 5.53
N THR A 101 -6.71 7.75 5.90
CA THR A 101 -6.86 9.08 5.33
C THR A 101 -5.75 9.35 4.33
N LEU A 102 -6.08 9.94 3.18
CA LEU A 102 -5.09 10.31 2.17
C LEU A 102 -4.14 11.38 2.74
N VAL A 103 -2.83 11.11 2.64
CA VAL A 103 -1.77 12.05 3.00
C VAL A 103 -1.34 12.83 1.75
N SER A 104 -0.89 12.11 0.72
CA SER A 104 -0.34 12.71 -0.49
C SER A 104 -0.21 11.67 -1.62
N SER A 105 0.19 12.09 -2.81
CA SER A 105 0.50 11.23 -3.95
C SER A 105 1.84 11.58 -4.57
N ALA A 106 2.57 10.58 -5.05
CA ALA A 106 3.84 10.77 -5.77
C ALA A 106 3.94 9.79 -6.94
N THR A 107 4.71 10.17 -7.95
CA THR A 107 4.94 9.33 -9.13
C THR A 107 6.25 8.55 -8.97
N THR A 108 6.25 7.27 -9.35
CA THR A 108 7.43 6.44 -9.27
C THR A 108 8.50 6.85 -10.28
N ASP A 109 9.76 6.82 -9.85
CA ASP A 109 10.92 7.05 -10.70
C ASP A 109 11.31 5.80 -11.54
N SER A 110 12.44 5.86 -12.24
CA SER A 110 12.95 4.74 -13.05
C SER A 110 13.29 3.47 -12.25
N SER A 111 13.45 3.58 -10.93
CA SER A 111 13.65 2.46 -10.01
C SER A 111 12.35 1.96 -9.37
N GLY A 112 11.21 2.51 -9.78
CA GLY A 112 9.90 2.18 -9.22
C GLY A 112 9.66 2.80 -7.84
N GLN A 113 10.46 3.79 -7.44
CA GLN A 113 10.39 4.40 -6.11
C GLN A 113 9.56 5.68 -6.13
N ALA A 114 8.69 5.83 -5.12
CA ALA A 114 8.01 7.08 -4.80
C ALA A 114 8.31 7.45 -3.33
N SER A 115 8.51 8.74 -3.05
CA SER A 115 8.79 9.23 -1.70
C SER A 115 7.87 10.38 -1.30
N TRP A 116 7.56 10.43 -0.01
CA TRP A 116 6.78 11.48 0.63
C TRP A 116 7.43 11.93 1.92
N GLU A 117 7.11 13.14 2.34
CA GLU A 117 7.30 13.59 3.71
C GLU A 117 5.99 13.41 4.49
N PHE A 118 6.10 12.86 5.69
CA PHE A 118 4.99 12.71 6.62
C PHE A 118 5.38 13.31 7.97
N THR A 119 4.55 14.15 8.56
CA THR A 119 4.84 14.75 9.88
C THR A 119 3.83 14.25 10.90
N PRO A 120 4.22 13.36 11.83
CA PRO A 120 3.39 12.98 12.97
C PRO A 120 3.02 14.21 13.80
N THR A 121 1.74 14.40 14.10
CA THR A 121 1.24 15.55 14.87
C THR A 121 0.95 15.23 16.33
N GLU A 122 0.82 13.95 16.67
CA GLU A 122 0.46 13.47 18.00
C GLU A 122 1.31 12.25 18.39
N ALA A 123 1.54 12.06 19.69
CA ALA A 123 2.20 10.85 20.17
C ALA A 123 1.25 9.64 20.02
N GLY A 124 1.76 8.52 19.52
CA GLY A 124 0.99 7.29 19.34
C GLY A 124 1.52 6.44 18.19
N TYR A 125 0.62 5.69 17.57
CA TYR A 125 0.91 4.73 16.50
C TYR A 125 0.36 5.23 15.19
N TYR A 126 1.24 5.33 14.19
CA TYR A 126 0.87 5.65 12.81
C TYR A 126 1.06 4.42 11.94
N TYR A 127 -0.03 4.04 11.27
CA TYR A 127 -0.04 2.98 10.28
C TYR A 127 -0.06 3.63 8.91
N LEU A 128 0.92 3.27 8.09
CA LEU A 128 1.08 3.84 6.76
C LEU A 128 0.78 2.77 5.70
N MET A 129 0.11 3.19 4.63
CA MET A 129 -0.22 2.33 3.51
C MET A 129 0.05 3.10 2.21
N ALA A 130 0.77 2.47 1.28
CA ALA A 130 0.85 2.94 -0.09
C ALA A 130 -0.07 2.11 -0.98
N SER A 131 -0.79 2.78 -1.88
CA SER A 131 -1.66 2.14 -2.87
C SER A 131 -1.51 2.79 -4.23
N ASN A 132 -1.69 2.02 -5.29
CA ASN A 132 -1.84 2.53 -6.66
C ASN A 132 -3.29 2.91 -6.99
N ASN A 133 -4.22 2.79 -6.03
CA ASN A 133 -5.64 3.15 -6.13
C ASN A 133 -6.02 4.22 -5.09
N ASN A 134 -7.04 5.01 -5.39
CA ASN A 134 -7.69 5.94 -4.45
C ASN A 134 -9.22 5.90 -4.62
N PRO A 135 -10.01 5.46 -3.61
CA PRO A 135 -9.57 5.00 -2.29
C PRO A 135 -8.77 3.69 -2.39
N PRO A 136 -8.01 3.33 -1.33
CA PRO A 136 -7.29 2.07 -1.30
C PRO A 136 -8.29 0.91 -1.34
N SER A 137 -8.05 -0.06 -2.23
CA SER A 137 -8.86 -1.28 -2.31
C SER A 137 -8.44 -2.27 -1.24
#